data_AF-A0A2D4XNR6-F1
#
_entry.id   AF-A0A2D4XNR6-F1
#
_cell.length_a   1.000
_cell.length_b   1.000
_cell.length_c   1.000
_cell.angle_alpha   90.00
_cell.angle_beta   90.00
_cell.angle_gamma   90.00
#
_symmetry.space_group_name_H-M   'P 1'
#
loop_
_entity.id
_entity.type
_entity.pdbx_description
1 polymer ?
#
loop_
_entity_poly.entity_id
_entity_poly.type
_entity_poly.pdbx_seq_one_letter_code
_entity_poly.pdbx_strand_id
1 'polypeptide(L)'
;MPKVRKTQAGLNLKRWFKEDWRTLSGDKDYSRGDRTFRPTKRVSSKTPVTASELTQAEKARARKEKREKGRVSRYRLKKKKR
;
A
#
# COMPACT_ATOMS: atom_id res chain seq x y z
N MET A 1 34.78 -7.17 13.98
CA MET A 1 33.32 -7.34 13.75
C MET A 1 33.03 -7.27 12.26
N PRO A 2 32.20 -8.16 11.69
CA PRO A 2 31.90 -8.14 10.26
C PRO A 2 31.16 -6.86 9.85
N LYS A 3 31.60 -6.22 8.76
CA LYS A 3 31.00 -4.99 8.22
C LYS A 3 29.67 -5.32 7.56
N VAL A 4 28.56 -4.86 8.15
CA VAL A 4 27.22 -5.05 7.58
C VAL A 4 27.11 -4.36 6.21
N ARG A 5 26.87 -5.16 5.16
CA ARG A 5 26.67 -4.64 3.79
C ARG A 5 25.25 -4.09 3.66
N LYS A 6 25.12 -2.79 3.38
CA LYS A 6 23.82 -2.15 3.13
C LYS A 6 23.41 -2.38 1.68
N THR A 7 22.49 -3.31 1.45
CA THR A 7 21.95 -3.61 0.11
C THR A 7 20.78 -2.70 -0.24
N GLN A 8 20.52 -2.53 -1.54
CA GLN A 8 19.34 -1.81 -2.01
C GLN A 8 18.04 -2.46 -1.51
N ALA A 9 18.00 -3.79 -1.43
CA ALA A 9 16.87 -4.54 -0.87
C ALA A 9 16.63 -4.17 0.62
N GLY A 10 17.70 -4.09 1.42
CA GLY A 10 17.61 -3.66 2.81
C GLY A 10 17.12 -2.21 2.97
N LEU A 11 17.56 -1.30 2.10
CA LEU A 11 17.06 0.08 2.07
C LEU A 11 15.58 0.14 1.68
N ASN A 12 15.15 -0.69 0.72
CA ASN A 12 13.74 -0.76 0.31
C ASN A 12 12.85 -1.27 1.45
N LEU A 13 13.32 -2.26 2.22
CA LEU A 13 12.58 -2.77 3.37
C LEU A 13 12.51 -1.73 4.50
N LYS A 14 13.62 -1.02 4.78
CA LYS A 14 13.62 0.10 5.74
C LYS A 14 12.64 1.20 5.32
N ARG A 15 12.56 1.52 4.03
CA ARG A 15 11.55 2.44 3.50
C ARG A 15 10.15 1.90 3.72
N TRP A 16 9.90 0.63 3.40
CA TRP A 16 8.60 0.00 3.59
C TRP A 16 8.10 0.13 5.04
N PHE A 17 8.97 -0.10 6.03
CA PHE A 17 8.62 0.13 7.44
C PHE A 17 8.32 1.61 7.76
N LYS A 18 9.06 2.55 7.17
CA LYS A 18 8.82 4.01 7.35
C LYS A 18 7.51 4.50 6.73
N GLU A 19 6.97 3.79 5.75
CA GLU A 19 5.72 4.14 5.07
C GLU A 19 4.46 3.93 5.92
N ASP A 20 4.59 3.23 7.06
CA ASP A 20 3.50 2.92 8.02
C ASP A 20 2.26 2.36 7.30
N TRP A 21 2.30 1.07 6.99
CA TRP A 21 1.26 0.38 6.25
C TRP A 21 0.10 -0.01 7.16
N ARG A 22 -1.11 0.43 6.79
CA ARG A 22 -2.35 0.18 7.53
C ARG A 22 -3.47 -0.25 6.59
N THR A 23 -4.56 -0.75 7.16
CA THR A 23 -5.77 -1.05 6.38
C THR A 23 -6.35 0.21 5.73
N LEU A 24 -7.29 0.05 4.79
CA LEU A 24 -7.96 1.20 4.18
C LEU A 24 -8.78 2.03 5.20
N SER A 25 -9.17 1.40 6.31
CA SER A 25 -9.81 2.01 7.49
C SER A 25 -8.83 2.60 8.50
N GLY A 26 -7.53 2.33 8.36
CA GLY A 26 -6.48 2.91 9.20
C GLY A 26 -5.99 2.01 10.35
N ASP A 27 -6.41 0.75 10.38
CA ASP A 27 -6.05 -0.22 11.41
C ASP A 27 -4.72 -0.92 11.11
N LYS A 28 -4.08 -1.43 12.17
CA LYS A 28 -2.82 -2.17 12.06
C LYS A 28 -3.03 -3.65 11.72
N ASP A 29 -4.24 -4.15 11.93
CA ASP A 29 -4.59 -5.56 11.80
C ASP A 29 -5.88 -5.75 10.98
N TYR A 30 -6.34 -6.99 10.91
CA TYR A 30 -7.54 -7.39 10.16
C TYR A 30 -8.84 -7.34 10.99
N SER A 31 -8.79 -6.83 12.23
CA SER A 31 -9.92 -6.92 13.18
C SER A 31 -11.20 -6.27 12.66
N ARG A 32 -11.08 -5.19 11.86
CA ARG A 32 -12.23 -4.46 11.29
C ARG A 32 -12.67 -4.93 9.91
N GLY A 33 -12.22 -6.11 9.47
CA GLY A 33 -12.67 -6.75 8.24
C GLY A 33 -12.03 -6.24 6.95
N ASP A 34 -11.22 -5.18 7.00
CA ASP A 34 -10.43 -4.74 5.85
C ASP A 34 -9.28 -5.71 5.56
N ARG A 35 -9.21 -6.17 4.31
CA ARG A 35 -8.23 -7.19 3.87
C ARG A 35 -7.11 -6.61 3.00
N THR A 36 -7.00 -5.28 2.95
CA THR A 36 -6.12 -4.55 2.04
C THR A 36 -5.35 -3.48 2.78
N PHE A 37 -4.03 -3.45 2.57
CA PHE A 37 -3.12 -2.51 3.20
C PHE A 37 -2.58 -1.49 2.20
N ARG A 38 -2.38 -0.27 2.66
CA ARG A 38 -1.76 0.82 1.90
C ARG A 38 -0.86 1.65 2.83
N PRO A 39 0.17 2.32 2.30
CA PRO A 39 1.00 3.20 3.11
C PRO A 39 0.16 4.40 3.58
N THR A 40 0.42 4.85 4.80
CA THR A 40 -0.16 6.09 5.33
C THR A 40 0.75 7.28 5.05
N LYS A 41 2.08 7.06 5.02
CA LYS A 41 3.09 8.09 4.78
C LYS A 41 3.77 7.91 3.44
N ARG A 42 3.91 9.00 2.68
CA ARG A 42 4.71 9.03 1.46
C ARG A 42 6.17 9.31 1.82
N VAL A 43 7.04 8.32 1.65
CA VAL A 43 8.48 8.44 2.00
C VAL A 43 9.34 8.72 0.76
N SER A 44 8.96 8.20 -0.41
CA SER A 44 9.65 8.48 -1.66
C SER A 44 8.71 8.44 -2.87
N SER A 45 9.22 8.79 -4.06
CA SER A 45 8.49 8.64 -5.33
C SER A 45 8.12 7.19 -5.66
N LYS A 46 8.79 6.22 -5.04
CA LYS A 46 8.49 4.78 -5.15
C LYS A 46 7.39 4.33 -4.18
N THR A 47 6.98 5.18 -3.23
CA THR A 47 5.85 4.88 -2.35
C THR A 47 4.57 4.90 -3.19
N PRO A 48 3.76 3.82 -3.15
CA PRO A 48 2.51 3.83 -3.87
C PRO A 48 1.52 4.83 -3.24
N VAL A 49 0.46 5.16 -3.98
CA VAL A 49 -0.60 6.08 -3.52
C VAL A 49 -1.09 5.72 -2.12
N THR A 50 -1.11 6.69 -1.20
CA THR A 50 -1.45 6.44 0.20
C THR A 50 -2.95 6.18 0.37
N ALA A 51 -3.34 5.61 1.52
CA ALA A 51 -4.75 5.41 1.83
C ALA A 51 -5.57 6.71 1.83
N SER A 52 -4.96 7.84 2.20
CA SER A 52 -5.60 9.16 2.22
C SER A 52 -5.75 9.79 0.83
N GLU A 53 -4.90 9.40 -0.12
CA GLU A 53 -4.95 9.87 -1.52
C GLU A 53 -5.94 9.08 -2.40
N LEU A 54 -6.63 8.09 -1.82
CA LEU A 54 -7.66 7.28 -2.49
C LEU A 54 -9.05 7.82 -2.19
N THR A 55 -9.90 7.87 -3.20
CA THR A 55 -11.32 8.21 -3.03
C THR A 55 -12.08 7.10 -2.32
N GLN A 56 -13.24 7.41 -1.73
CA GLN A 56 -14.11 6.39 -1.12
C GLN A 56 -14.55 5.34 -2.14
N ALA A 57 -14.83 5.74 -3.38
CA ALA A 57 -15.19 4.83 -4.46
C ALA A 57 -14.05 3.85 -4.82
N GLU A 58 -12.80 4.34 -4.86
CA GLU A 58 -11.63 3.49 -5.10
C GLU A 58 -11.43 2.47 -3.96
N LYS A 59 -11.62 2.90 -2.70
CA LYS A 59 -11.55 2.01 -1.53
C LYS A 59 -12.65 0.95 -1.58
N ALA A 60 -13.89 1.34 -1.87
CA ALA A 60 -15.02 0.41 -1.98
C ALA A 60 -14.80 -0.64 -3.09
N ARG A 61 -14.36 -0.19 -4.27
CA ARG A 61 -14.00 -1.09 -5.38
C ARG A 61 -12.91 -2.08 -4.98
N ALA A 62 -11.87 -1.60 -4.30
CA ALA A 62 -10.76 -2.45 -3.87
C ALA A 62 -11.19 -3.51 -2.85
N ARG A 63 -12.06 -3.16 -1.90
CA ARG A 63 -12.64 -4.12 -0.94
C ARG A 63 -13.46 -5.19 -1.66
N LYS A 64 -14.33 -4.78 -2.58
CA LYS A 64 -15.15 -5.69 -3.39
C LYS A 64 -14.26 -6.65 -4.18
N GLU A 65 -13.29 -6.12 -4.91
CA GLU A 65 -12.40 -6.95 -5.74
C GLU A 65 -11.55 -7.92 -4.89
N LYS A 66 -11.03 -7.47 -3.74
CA LYS A 66 -10.30 -8.35 -2.81
C LYS A 66 -11.18 -9.48 -2.30
N ARG A 67 -12.45 -9.20 -2.00
CA ARG A 67 -13.42 -10.20 -1.53
C ARG A 67 -13.74 -11.22 -2.61
N GLU A 68 -13.91 -10.79 -3.85
CA GLU A 68 -14.29 -11.66 -4.97
C GLU A 68 -13.11 -12.45 -5.56
N LYS A 69 -11.94 -11.82 -5.71
CA LYS A 69 -10.80 -12.38 -6.45
C LYS A 69 -9.61 -12.76 -5.57
N GLY A 70 -9.62 -12.41 -4.28
CA GLY A 70 -8.48 -12.57 -3.38
C GLY A 70 -7.32 -11.60 -3.66
N ARG A 71 -7.43 -10.69 -4.64
CA ARG A 71 -6.42 -9.69 -5.01
C ARG A 71 -7.06 -8.38 -5.46
N VAL A 72 -6.27 -7.31 -5.50
CA VAL A 72 -6.74 -5.98 -5.94
C VAL A 72 -5.95 -5.55 -7.15
N SER A 73 -6.64 -5.02 -8.16
CA SER A 73 -6.06 -4.37 -9.32
C SER A 73 -5.42 -3.03 -8.95
N ARG A 74 -4.71 -2.41 -9.89
CA ARG A 74 -4.06 -1.11 -9.62
C ARG A 74 -5.11 -0.03 -9.33
N TYR A 75 -4.99 0.63 -8.18
CA TYR A 75 -5.94 1.66 -7.74
C TYR A 75 -6.11 2.80 -8.76
N ARG A 76 -5.02 3.48 -9.09
CA ARG A 76 -5.02 4.49 -10.16
C ARG A 76 -4.74 3.81 -11.50
N LEU A 77 -5.78 3.70 -12.33
CA LEU A 77 -5.64 3.31 -13.72
C LEU A 77 -4.81 4.38 -14.43
N LYS A 78 -3.80 3.97 -15.21
CA LYS A 78 -3.15 4.89 -16.13
C LYS A 78 -4.21 5.29 -17.15
N LYS A 79 -4.51 6.59 -17.29
CA LYS A 79 -5.36 7.05 -18.40
C LYS A 79 -4.73 6.53 -19.69
N LYS A 80 -5.49 5.77 -20.48
CA LYS A 80 -5.07 5.41 -21.84
C LYS A 80 -4.87 6.74 -22.56
N LYS A 81 -3.65 7.01 -23.03
CA LYS A 81 -3.46 8.09 -24.00
C LYS A 81 -4.28 7.68 -25.22
N ARG A 82 -5.30 8.48 -25.53
CA ARG A 82 -6.05 8.35 -26.78
C ARG A 82 -5.13 8.71 -27.93
#